data_AF-A0A168RNG4-F1
#
_entry.id   AF-A0A168RNG4-F1
#
_cell.length_a   1.000
_cell.length_b   1.000
_cell.length_c   1.000
_cell.angle_alpha   90.00
_cell.angle_beta   90.00
_cell.angle_gamma   90.00
#
_symmetry.space_group_name_H-M   'P 1'
#
loop_
_entity.id
_entity.type
_entity.pdbx_description
1 polymer ?
#
loop_
_entity_poly.entity_id
_entity_poly.type
_entity_poly.pdbx_seq_one_letter_code
_entity_poly.pdbx_strand_id
1 'polypeptide(L)'
;MFEYFYLARAALGPPTSLCKKLFPPIDEWHDRLAAKELSPDNNVSIQSTIATNAFVQLIMVPRKTFIQGSVLMMELHPCHPIGQPSIFSDPAYLSLKRDLLQIKAQELDPAHTLLQQCAMHSRFQTPIWL
;
A
#
# COMPACT_ATOMS: atom_id res chain seq x y z
N MET A 1 3.89 10.77 -21.45
CA MET A 1 5.10 10.07 -20.96
C MET A 1 4.89 9.90 -19.46
N PHE A 2 4.46 8.72 -19.02
CA PHE A 2 4.34 8.46 -17.58
C PHE A 2 5.75 8.27 -17.04
N GLU A 3 6.30 9.29 -16.39
CA GLU A 3 7.46 9.09 -15.54
C GLU A 3 7.10 7.99 -14.53
N TYR A 4 7.78 6.86 -14.62
CA TYR A 4 7.66 5.80 -13.64
C TYR A 4 8.28 6.32 -12.34
N PHE A 5 7.45 6.89 -11.46
CA PHE A 5 7.83 7.14 -10.08
C PHE A 5 7.95 5.78 -9.38
N TYR A 6 9.15 5.21 -9.40
CA TYR A 6 9.48 4.06 -8.58
C TYR A 6 9.60 4.52 -7.13
N LEU A 7 8.56 4.27 -6.34
CA LEU A 7 8.61 4.46 -4.89
C LEU A 7 9.49 3.35 -4.31
N ALA A 8 10.65 3.71 -3.73
CA ALA A 8 11.58 2.73 -3.14
C ALA A 8 10.88 1.89 -2.06
N ARG A 9 9.95 2.51 -1.33
CA ARG A 9 9.08 1.84 -0.35
C ARG A 9 8.17 0.74 -0.92
N ALA A 10 7.89 0.74 -2.22
CA ALA A 10 7.08 -0.32 -2.86
C ALA A 10 7.81 -1.67 -2.87
N ALA A 11 9.14 -1.68 -2.74
CA ALA A 11 9.96 -2.89 -2.66
C ALA A 11 9.72 -3.69 -1.37
N LEU A 12 9.23 -3.06 -0.30
CA LEU A 12 9.04 -3.70 0.99
C LEU A 12 7.56 -4.01 1.26
N GLY A 13 7.17 -5.24 0.95
CA GLY A 13 5.80 -5.73 1.19
C GLY A 13 5.55 -6.11 2.66
N PRO A 14 4.33 -5.88 3.18
CA PRO A 14 3.94 -6.37 4.49
C PRO A 14 3.87 -7.91 4.51
N PRO A 15 4.15 -8.56 5.66
CA PRO A 15 3.96 -10.00 5.80
C PRO A 15 2.52 -10.42 5.48
N THR A 16 2.35 -11.59 4.85
CA THR A 16 1.02 -12.11 4.49
C THR A 16 0.13 -12.29 5.73
N SER A 17 0.70 -12.71 6.86
CA SER A 17 0.00 -12.83 8.14
C SER A 17 -0.57 -11.50 8.63
N LEU A 18 0.13 -10.40 8.41
CA LEU A 18 -0.34 -9.05 8.73
C LEU A 18 -1.44 -8.61 7.75
N CYS A 19 -1.31 -8.92 6.46
CA CYS A 19 -2.34 -8.62 5.46
C CYS A 19 -3.70 -9.28 5.79
N LYS A 20 -3.69 -10.53 6.26
CA LYS A 20 -4.90 -11.28 6.65
C LYS A 20 -5.61 -10.68 7.87
N LYS A 21 -4.90 -9.95 8.72
CA LYS A 21 -5.51 -9.24 9.87
C LYS A 21 -6.36 -8.04 9.43
N LEU A 22 -6.16 -7.53 8.22
CA LEU A 22 -6.94 -6.42 7.68
C LEU A 22 -8.16 -6.96 6.95
N PHE A 23 -9.37 -6.69 7.45
CA PHE A 23 -10.62 -7.30 6.99
C PHE A 23 -10.61 -8.84 7.01
N PRO A 24 -10.41 -9.51 8.17
CA PRO A 24 -10.26 -10.96 8.23
C PRO A 24 -11.37 -11.78 7.54
N PRO A 25 -12.66 -11.40 7.60
CA PRO A 25 -13.72 -12.18 6.97
C PRO A 25 -13.57 -12.34 5.45
N ILE A 26 -12.83 -11.44 4.77
CA ILE A 26 -12.76 -11.48 3.31
C ILE A 26 -12.01 -12.73 2.79
N ASP A 27 -11.10 -13.30 3.59
CA ASP A 27 -10.37 -14.52 3.22
C ASP A 27 -11.35 -15.71 3.22
N GLU A 28 -12.21 -15.80 4.24
CA GLU A 28 -13.31 -16.77 4.29
C GLU A 28 -14.27 -16.59 3.11
N TRP A 29 -14.70 -15.35 2.83
CA TRP A 29 -15.57 -15.06 1.69
C TRP A 29 -14.96 -15.44 0.35
N HIS A 30 -13.66 -15.20 0.17
CA HIS A 30 -12.92 -15.61 -1.02
C HIS A 30 -12.92 -17.14 -1.19
N ASP A 31 -12.63 -17.88 -0.12
CA ASP A 31 -12.57 -19.34 -0.15
C ASP A 31 -13.97 -19.95 -0.39
N ARG A 32 -15.02 -19.39 0.22
CA ARG A 32 -16.42 -19.82 0.02
C ARG A 32 -16.91 -19.58 -1.40
N LEU A 33 -16.54 -18.44 -2.00
CA LEU A 33 -16.84 -18.15 -3.40
C LEU A 33 -16.11 -19.09 -4.36
N ALA A 34 -14.86 -19.43 -4.06
CA ALA A 34 -14.08 -20.40 -4.83
C ALA A 34 -14.66 -21.82 -4.72
N ALA A 35 -15.14 -22.20 -3.54
CA ALA A 35 -15.80 -23.48 -3.27
C ALA A 35 -17.24 -23.57 -3.81
N LYS A 36 -17.82 -22.45 -4.27
CA LYS A 36 -19.24 -22.34 -4.68
C LYS A 36 -20.20 -22.86 -3.60
N GLU A 37 -19.88 -22.63 -2.33
CA GLU A 37 -20.68 -23.11 -1.20
C GLU A 37 -22.08 -22.46 -1.14
N LEU A 38 -23.08 -23.26 -0.77
CA LEU A 38 -24.42 -22.80 -0.38
C LEU A 38 -24.40 -22.36 1.09
N SER A 39 -25.15 -21.31 1.44
CA SER A 39 -25.28 -20.84 2.82
C SER A 39 -25.84 -21.96 3.73
N PRO A 40 -25.31 -22.16 4.95
CA PRO A 40 -25.79 -23.21 5.85
C PRO A 40 -27.15 -22.92 6.51
N ASP A 41 -27.62 -21.67 6.55
CA ASP A 41 -28.80 -21.28 7.35
C ASP A 41 -30.06 -20.98 6.53
N ASN A 42 -29.97 -21.07 5.21
CA ASN A 42 -31.07 -20.81 4.30
C ASN A 42 -30.62 -21.24 2.91
N ASN A 43 -31.53 -21.80 2.11
CA ASN A 43 -31.31 -22.13 0.70
C ASN A 43 -31.02 -20.90 -0.20
N VAL A 44 -30.38 -19.86 0.32
CA VAL A 44 -29.79 -18.74 -0.40
C VAL A 44 -28.38 -19.17 -0.78
N SER A 45 -28.17 -19.49 -2.05
CA SER A 45 -26.82 -19.61 -2.58
C SER A 45 -26.07 -18.31 -2.33
N ILE A 46 -24.81 -18.40 -1.88
CA ILE A 46 -23.91 -17.25 -1.99
C ILE A 46 -23.83 -17.00 -3.49
N GLN A 47 -24.53 -15.96 -3.96
CA GLN A 47 -24.61 -15.69 -5.39
C GLN A 47 -23.22 -15.24 -5.82
N SER A 48 -22.44 -16.17 -6.37
CA SER A 48 -21.13 -15.93 -6.95
C SER A 48 -21.31 -15.19 -8.28
N THR A 49 -21.80 -13.94 -8.18
CA THR A 49 -21.93 -13.03 -9.31
C THR A 49 -20.57 -12.43 -9.64
N ILE A 50 -20.45 -11.87 -10.83
CA ILE A 50 -19.28 -11.07 -11.23
C ILE A 50 -19.02 -9.96 -10.21
N ALA A 51 -20.08 -9.30 -9.71
CA ALA A 51 -19.97 -8.22 -8.75
C ALA A 51 -19.45 -8.70 -7.38
N THR A 52 -19.93 -9.84 -6.88
CA THR A 52 -19.50 -10.40 -5.59
C THR A 52 -18.01 -10.77 -5.63
N ASN A 53 -17.57 -11.43 -6.69
CA ASN A 53 -16.16 -11.80 -6.88
C ASN A 53 -15.28 -10.55 -7.03
N ALA A 54 -15.71 -9.56 -7.81
CA ALA A 54 -14.98 -8.31 -7.99
C ALA A 54 -14.88 -7.51 -6.69
N PHE A 55 -15.94 -7.49 -5.87
CA PHE A 55 -15.93 -6.81 -4.57
C PHE A 55 -14.94 -7.45 -3.60
N VAL A 56 -14.92 -8.78 -3.51
CA VAL A 56 -13.94 -9.51 -2.69
C VAL A 56 -12.50 -9.18 -3.11
N GLN A 57 -12.22 -9.19 -4.43
CA GLN A 57 -10.91 -8.79 -4.93
C GLN A 57 -10.59 -7.32 -4.64
N LEU A 58 -11.57 -6.42 -4.78
CA LEU A 58 -11.40 -4.99 -4.51
C LEU A 58 -11.00 -4.72 -3.05
N ILE A 59 -11.41 -5.56 -2.10
CA ILE A 59 -11.00 -5.45 -0.71
C ILE A 59 -9.67 -6.16 -0.45
N MET A 60 -9.40 -7.31 -1.10
CA MET A 60 -8.18 -8.08 -0.88
C MET A 60 -6.92 -7.44 -1.48
N VAL A 61 -7.01 -6.98 -2.74
CA VAL A 61 -5.88 -6.41 -3.48
C VAL A 61 -5.23 -5.22 -2.76
N PRO A 62 -5.98 -4.23 -2.25
CA PRO A 62 -5.38 -3.06 -1.62
C PRO A 62 -4.84 -3.32 -0.21
N ARG A 63 -5.00 -4.51 0.39
CA ARG A 63 -4.52 -4.75 1.77
C ARG A 63 -3.04 -4.43 1.95
N LYS A 64 -2.21 -4.83 0.98
CA LYS A 64 -0.76 -4.58 1.01
C LYS A 64 -0.45 -3.09 0.93
N THR A 65 -1.04 -2.40 -0.04
CA THR A 65 -0.81 -0.97 -0.27
C THR A 65 -1.41 -0.12 0.84
N PHE A 66 -2.53 -0.53 1.44
CA PHE A 66 -3.14 0.11 2.60
C PHE A 66 -2.22 0.01 3.82
N ILE A 67 -1.69 -1.18 4.13
CA ILE A 67 -0.74 -1.35 5.25
C ILE A 67 0.52 -0.52 5.02
N GLN A 68 1.13 -0.57 3.84
CA GLN A 68 2.29 0.27 3.51
C GLN A 68 1.97 1.77 3.59
N GLY A 69 0.84 2.20 3.03
CA GLY A 69 0.41 3.58 3.01
C GLY A 69 0.04 4.12 4.40
N SER A 70 -0.48 3.26 5.28
CA SER A 70 -0.86 3.62 6.65
C SER A 70 0.33 4.15 7.45
N VAL A 71 1.53 3.60 7.21
CA VAL A 71 2.76 4.07 7.87
C VAL A 71 2.99 5.55 7.58
N LEU A 72 2.87 5.94 6.31
CA LEU A 72 3.02 7.34 5.94
C LEU A 72 1.86 8.20 6.46
N MET A 73 0.63 7.70 6.37
CA MET A 73 -0.55 8.43 6.85
C MET A 73 -0.46 8.72 8.35
N MET A 74 -0.02 7.75 9.15
CA MET A 74 0.14 7.91 10.60
C MET A 74 1.32 8.80 10.96
N GLU A 75 2.36 8.85 10.13
CA GLU A 75 3.50 9.75 10.31
C GLU A 75 3.13 11.21 10.01
N LEU A 76 2.39 11.44 8.92
CA LEU A 76 1.96 12.78 8.51
C LEU A 76 0.77 13.30 9.34
N HIS A 77 -0.11 12.41 9.78
CA HIS A 77 -1.33 12.75 10.51
C HIS A 77 -1.48 11.90 11.78
N PRO A 78 -0.70 12.19 12.85
CA PRO A 78 -0.72 11.40 14.09
C PRO A 78 -2.09 11.31 14.76
N CYS A 79 -2.95 12.32 14.56
CA CYS A 79 -4.30 12.36 15.13
C CYS A 79 -5.37 11.65 14.27
N HIS A 80 -4.98 11.02 13.16
CA HIS A 80 -5.93 10.39 12.26
C HIS A 80 -6.49 9.07 12.86
N PRO A 81 -7.81 8.81 12.79
CA PRO A 81 -8.42 7.60 13.37
C PRO A 81 -7.89 6.28 12.80
N ILE A 82 -7.26 6.31 11.62
CA ILE A 82 -6.66 5.12 10.98
C ILE A 82 -5.70 4.38 11.89
N GLY A 83 -5.00 5.05 12.81
CA GLY A 83 -4.01 4.42 13.69
C GLY A 83 -4.60 3.74 14.94
N GLN A 84 -5.91 3.84 15.17
CA GLN A 84 -6.57 3.32 16.37
C GLN A 84 -6.69 1.79 16.43
N PRO A 85 -6.97 1.07 15.32
CA PRO A 85 -7.12 -0.38 15.35
C PRO A 85 -5.86 -1.11 15.85
N SER A 86 -6.05 -2.21 16.59
CA SER A 86 -4.96 -2.98 17.23
C SER A 86 -3.93 -3.56 16.25
N ILE A 87 -4.27 -3.71 14.97
CA ILE A 87 -3.34 -4.13 13.91
C ILE A 87 -2.11 -3.22 13.81
N PHE A 88 -2.25 -1.93 14.14
CA PHE A 88 -1.15 -0.95 14.09
C PHE A 88 -0.23 -1.00 15.32
N SER A 89 -0.60 -1.79 16.33
CA SER A 89 0.25 -2.13 17.48
C SER A 89 0.91 -3.51 17.33
N ASP A 90 0.61 -4.24 16.24
CA ASP A 90 1.18 -5.56 15.98
C ASP A 90 2.72 -5.48 15.83
N PRO A 91 3.49 -6.39 16.45
CA PRO A 91 4.95 -6.37 16.34
C PRO A 91 5.47 -6.43 14.89
N ALA A 92 4.81 -7.17 14.01
CA ALA A 92 5.17 -7.25 12.60
C ALA A 92 4.87 -5.93 11.86
N TYR A 93 3.78 -5.24 12.24
CA TYR A 93 3.51 -3.90 11.73
C TYR A 93 4.56 -2.89 12.21
N LEU A 94 4.92 -2.91 13.50
CA LEU A 94 5.92 -2.00 14.06
C LEU A 94 7.30 -2.21 13.43
N SER A 95 7.68 -3.46 13.13
CA SER A 95 8.89 -3.76 12.37
C SER A 95 8.83 -3.18 10.96
N LEU A 96 7.74 -3.44 10.23
CA LEU A 96 7.52 -2.90 8.89
C LEU A 96 7.55 -1.37 8.89
N LYS A 97 6.93 -0.72 9.88
CA LYS A 97 6.93 0.73 10.04
C LYS A 97 8.35 1.27 10.14
N ARG A 98 9.20 0.65 10.97
CA ARG A 98 10.60 1.05 11.12
C ARG A 98 11.36 0.98 9.79
N ASP A 99 11.24 -0.15 9.11
CA ASP A 99 11.96 -0.41 7.86
C ASP A 99 11.49 0.54 6.74
N LEU A 100 10.18 0.77 6.62
CA LEU A 100 9.62 1.73 5.66
C LEU A 100 10.04 3.17 5.94
N LEU A 101 10.12 3.58 7.21
CA LEU A 101 10.60 4.92 7.58
C LEU A 101 12.09 5.08 7.29
N GLN A 102 12.88 4.01 7.44
CA GLN A 102 14.30 4.01 7.05
C GLN A 102 14.48 4.17 5.55
N ILE A 103 13.70 3.43 4.74
CA ILE A 103 13.69 3.59 3.28
C ILE A 103 13.29 5.02 2.91
N LYS A 104 12.22 5.55 3.52
CA LYS A 104 11.75 6.92 3.27
C LYS A 104 12.83 7.96 3.58
N ALA A 105 13.58 7.79 4.68
CA ALA A 105 14.64 8.73 5.05
C ALA A 105 15.78 8.78 4.02
N GLN A 106 15.97 7.70 3.25
CA GLN A 106 16.97 7.58 2.18
C GLN A 106 16.39 7.90 0.80
N GLU A 107 15.06 7.94 0.67
CA GLU A 107 14.36 8.27 -0.56
C GLU A 107 14.55 9.77 -0.82
N LEU A 108 15.33 10.12 -1.84
CA LEU A 108 15.47 11.52 -2.27
C LEU A 108 14.10 12.09 -2.58
N ASP A 109 13.82 13.30 -2.09
CA ASP A 109 12.64 14.05 -2.49
C ASP A 109 12.62 14.12 -4.04
N PRO A 110 11.56 13.62 -4.70
CA PRO A 110 11.46 13.69 -6.16
C PRO A 110 11.62 15.12 -6.67
N ALA A 111 11.14 16.12 -5.93
CA ALA A 111 11.34 17.53 -6.26
C ALA A 111 12.82 17.92 -6.18
N HIS A 112 13.55 17.41 -5.18
CA HIS A 112 14.98 17.64 -5.04
C HIS A 112 15.79 16.95 -6.17
N THR A 113 15.38 15.75 -6.59
CA THR A 113 16.03 15.03 -7.70
C THR A 113 15.85 15.78 -9.03
N LEU A 114 14.63 16.26 -9.30
CA LEU A 114 14.32 17.08 -10.47
C LEU A 114 15.09 18.41 -10.44
N LEU A 115 15.18 19.07 -9.28
CA LEU A 115 15.96 20.30 -9.13
C LEU A 115 17.46 20.07 -9.33
N GLN A 116 18.01 18.96 -8.84
CA GLN A 116 19.42 18.60 -9.08
C GLN A 116 19.67 18.30 -10.56
N GLN A 117 18.79 17.56 -11.23
CA GLN A 117 18.90 17.29 -12.67
C GLN A 117 18.84 18.58 -13.49
N CYS A 118 17.91 19.49 -13.17
CA CYS A 118 17.84 20.81 -13.79
C CYS A 118 19.12 21.64 -13.54
N ALA A 119 19.65 21.65 -12.31
CA ALA A 119 20.87 22.40 -11.95
C ALA A 119 22.17 21.79 -12.52
N MET A 120 22.18 20.50 -12.85
CA MET A 120 23.28 19.83 -13.55
C MET A 120 23.22 20.11 -15.06
N HIS A 121 22.03 20.11 -15.65
CA HIS A 121 21.83 20.45 -17.06
C HIS A 121 22.04 21.95 -17.36
N SER A 122 21.73 22.84 -16.40
CA SER A 122 21.92 24.29 -16.59
C SER A 122 23.39 24.75 -16.47
N ARG A 123 24.29 23.90 -15.94
CA ARG A 123 25.71 24.25 -15.73
C ARG A 123 26.58 24.19 -16.99
N PHE A 124 26.01 23.85 -18.16
CA PHE A 124 26.74 23.78 -19.44
C PHE A 124 26.47 24.94 -20.42
N GLN A 125 25.83 26.03 -19.99
CA GLN A 125 25.65 27.22 -20.81
C GLN A 125 26.28 28.46 -20.18
N THR A 126 27.61 28.48 -20.11
CA THR A 126 28.35 29.75 -20.14
C THR A 126 28.56 30.12 -21.61
N PRO A 127 27.96 31.21 -22.13
CA PRO A 127 28.34 31.73 -23.43
C PRO A 127 29.78 32.24 -23.34
N ILE A 128 30.68 31.61 -24.09
CA ILE A 128 32.00 32.16 -24.39
C ILE A 128 31.76 33.33 -25.33
N TRP A 129 31.87 34.56 -24.84
CA TRP A 129 31.94 35.75 -25.69
C TRP A 129 33.38 35.88 -26.19
N LEU A 130 33.58 35.58 -27.49
CA LEU A 130 34.65 36.13 -28.31
C LEU A 130 34.01 36.98 -29.41
#